data_AF-L0E1R7-F1
#
_entry.id   AF-L0E1R7-F1
#
_cell.length_a   1.000
_cell.length_b   1.000
_cell.length_c   1.000
_cell.angle_alpha   90.00
_cell.angle_beta   90.00
_cell.angle_gamma   90.00
#
_symmetry.space_group_name_H-M   'P 1'
#
loop_
_entity.id
_entity.type
_entity.pdbx_description
1 polymer ?
#
loop_
_entity_poly.entity_id
_entity_poly.type
_entity_poly.pdbx_seq_one_letter_code
_entity_poly.pdbx_strand_id
1 'polypeptide(L)' 'MSQATPKKRPAVPEGKTRFLTTRQKAPNEKGYVGYDTIWESFQKEAPYTTPKRP' A
#
# COMPACT_ATOMS: atom_id res chain seq x y z
N MET A 1 -14.36 -12.63 34.82
CA MET A 1 -14.13 -11.21 34.49
C MET A 1 -13.31 -11.13 33.20
N SER A 2 -13.96 -11.19 32.05
CA SER A 2 -13.33 -11.02 30.74
C SER A 2 -13.06 -9.53 30.50
N GLN A 3 -11.87 -9.05 30.90
CA GLN A 3 -11.41 -7.71 30.53
C GLN A 3 -11.14 -7.67 29.02
N ALA A 4 -12.12 -7.19 28.26
CA ALA A 4 -11.92 -6.74 26.89
C ALA A 4 -11.02 -5.51 26.93
N THR A 5 -9.71 -5.71 26.82
CA THR A 5 -8.75 -4.64 26.55
C THR A 5 -9.11 -4.06 25.18
N PRO A 6 -9.32 -2.74 25.04
CA PRO A 6 -9.47 -2.16 23.71
C PRO A 6 -8.13 -2.31 23.00
N LYS A 7 -7.98 -3.37 22.20
CA LYS A 7 -6.80 -3.63 21.36
C LYS A 7 -6.79 -2.64 20.19
N LYS A 8 -6.78 -1.34 20.47
CA LYS A 8 -6.45 -0.33 19.47
C LYS A 8 -4.93 -0.37 19.34
N ARG A 9 -4.44 -1.27 18.48
CA ARG A 9 -3.01 -1.35 18.12
C ARG A 9 -2.61 0.03 17.60
N PRO A 10 -1.46 0.59 18.03
CA PRO A 10 -1.00 1.88 17.54
C PRO A 10 -0.87 1.82 16.02
N ALA A 11 -1.21 2.93 15.35
CA ALA A 11 -1.00 3.05 13.91
C ALA A 11 0.50 3.05 13.64
N VAL A 12 1.00 2.02 12.96
CA VAL A 12 2.38 1.92 12.52
C VAL A 12 2.59 2.97 11.42
N PRO A 13 3.66 3.78 11.50
CA PRO A 13 4.01 4.74 10.45
C PRO A 13 4.14 4.04 9.09
N GLU A 14 3.77 4.73 8.02
CA GLU A 14 3.88 4.20 6.66
C GLU A 14 5.35 3.93 6.31
N GLY A 15 5.63 2.73 5.78
CA GLY A 15 6.95 2.37 5.27
C GLY A 15 7.10 2.88 3.84
N LYS A 16 7.86 3.96 3.62
CA LYS A 16 8.13 4.50 2.29
C LYS A 16 9.52 4.08 1.81
N THR A 17 9.55 3.37 0.68
CA THR A 17 10.75 3.03 -0.10
C THR A 17 10.62 3.64 -1.48
N ARG A 18 11.74 3.79 -2.21
CA ARG A 18 11.83 4.49 -3.50
C ARG A 18 10.76 4.15 -4.55
N PHE A 19 10.21 2.94 -4.54
CA PHE A 19 9.18 2.48 -5.49
C PHE A 19 8.01 1.75 -4.81
N LEU A 20 7.96 1.80 -3.48
CA LEU A 20 7.06 1.00 -2.69
C LEU A 20 6.61 1.77 -1.46
N THR A 21 5.30 1.96 -1.35
CA THR A 21 4.70 2.48 -0.13
C THR A 21 3.88 1.38 0.53
N THR A 22 4.27 1.00 1.75
CA THR A 22 3.55 0.02 2.57
C THR A 22 2.76 0.77 3.64
N ARG A 23 1.43 0.66 3.61
CA ARG A 23 0.54 1.29 4.60
C ARG A 23 -0.27 0.25 5.37
N GLN A 24 -0.48 0.50 6.67
CA GLN A 24 -1.30 -0.36 7.51
C GLN A 24 -2.78 -0.13 7.23
N LYS A 25 -3.54 -1.19 6.93
CA LYS A 25 -5.00 -1.10 6.72
C LYS A 25 -5.72 -0.78 8.02
N ALA A 26 -6.84 -0.07 7.89
CA ALA A 26 -7.78 0.12 8.99
C ALA A 26 -8.24 -1.25 9.54
N PRO A 27 -8.35 -1.40 10.86
CA PRO A 27 -8.83 -2.64 11.47
C PRO A 27 -10.28 -2.91 11.04
N ASN A 28 -10.56 -4.13 10.55
CA ASN A 28 -11.92 -4.59 10.29
C ASN A 28 -12.62 -5.06 11.58
N GLU A 29 -13.91 -5.42 11.51
CA GLU A 29 -14.73 -5.85 12.66
C GLU A 29 -14.13 -7.03 13.46
N LYS A 30 -13.20 -7.78 12.88
CA LYS A 30 -12.48 -8.91 13.51
C LYS A 30 -11.06 -8.56 13.98
N GLY A 31 -10.67 -7.28 13.92
CA GLY A 31 -9.36 -6.80 14.36
C GLY A 31 -8.21 -7.18 13.43
N TYR A 32 -8.50 -7.57 12.19
CA TYR A 32 -7.47 -7.87 11.19
C TYR A 32 -6.86 -6.57 10.69
N VAL A 33 -5.54 -6.47 10.83
CA VAL A 33 -4.73 -5.38 10.32
C VAL A 33 -3.89 -5.96 9.18
N GLY A 34 -4.37 -5.78 7.94
CA GLY A 34 -3.57 -6.09 6.76
C GLY A 34 -2.58 -4.95 6.44
N TYR A 35 -1.65 -5.21 5.52
CA TYR A 35 -0.85 -4.15 4.91
C TYR A 35 -1.27 -4.01 3.44
N ASP A 36 -1.35 -2.78 2.95
CA ASP A 36 -1.41 -2.47 1.53
C ASP A 36 0.01 -2.21 1.04
N THR A 37 0.33 -2.80 -0.11
CA THR A 37 1.58 -2.59 -0.82
C THR A 37 1.26 -1.84 -2.10
N ILE A 38 1.63 -0.55 -2.16
CA ILE A 38 1.40 0.33 -3.29
C ILE A 38 2.72 0.45 -4.06
N TRP A 39 2.72 0.01 -5.32
CA TRP A 39 3.87 0.12 -6.22
C TRP A 39 3.77 1.42 -7.01
N GLU A 40 4.87 2.18 -7.03
CA GLU A 40 4.98 3.40 -7.82
C GLU A 40 5.55 3.06 -9.20
N SER A 41 4.94 3.59 -10.27
CA SER A 41 5.42 3.41 -11.63
C SER A 41 6.81 4.06 -11.78
N PHE A 42 7.82 3.24 -12.08
CA PHE A 42 9.21 3.72 -12.18
C PHE A 42 9.67 3.99 -13.62
N GLN A 43 8.89 3.54 -14.62
CA GLN A 43 9.23 3.70 -16.04
C GLN A 43 8.32 4.75 -16.67
N LYS A 44 8.88 5.55 -17.58
CA LYS A 44 8.11 6.43 -18.44
C LYS A 44 7.41 5.59 -19.50
N GLU A 45 6.08 5.56 -19.47
CA GLU A 45 5.31 4.99 -20.57
C GLU A 45 5.38 5.94 -21.77
N ALA A 46 5.97 5.46 -22.87
CA ALA A 46 5.98 6.15 -24.15
C ALA A 46 5.02 5.42 -25.09
N PRO A 47 4.06 6.13 -25.73
CA PRO A 47 3.16 5.50 -26.69
C PRO A 47 3.97 4.97 -27.89
N TYR A 48 3.66 3.74 -28.32
CA TYR A 48 4.27 3.18 -29.52
C TYR A 48 3.83 3.97 -30.76
N THR A 49 4.80 4.51 -31.50
CA THR A 49 4.54 5.19 -32.78
C THR A 49 5.06 4.34 -33.93
N THR A 50 4.19 3.97 -34.86
CA THR A 50 4.62 3.33 -36.11
C THR A 50 5.54 4.29 -36.87
N PRO A 51 6.78 3.90 -37.20
CA PRO A 51 7.69 4.74 -37.96
C PRO A 51 7.09 5.07 -39.34
N LYS A 52 7.31 6.29 -39.84
CA LYS A 52 6.90 6.65 -41.22
C LYS A 52 7.54 5.65 -42.19
N ARG A 53 6.72 5.10 -43.09
CA ARG A 53 7.22 4.23 -44.16
C ARG A 53 8.23 5.02 -45.01
N PRO A 54 9.29 4.36 -45.50
CA PRO A 54 10.26 4.98 -46.41
C PRO A 54 9.59 5.49 -47.68
#